data_AF-A0A0H3MYX6-F1
#
_entry.id   AF-A0A0H3MYX6-F1
#
_cell.length_a   1.000
_cell.length_b   1.000
_cell.length_c   1.000
_cell.angle_alpha   90.00
_cell.angle_beta   90.00
_cell.angle_gamma   90.00
#
_symmetry.space_group_name_H-M   'P 1'
#
loop_
_entity.id
_entity.type
_entity.pdbx_description
1 polymer ?
#
loop_
_entity_poly.entity_id
_entity_poly.type
_entity_poly.pdbx_seq_one_letter_code
_entity_poly.pdbx_strand_id
1 'polypeptide(L)' 'MDKDNLSYVGKNLILVAVVLLIAILVFILGLMVGYGVIGDGDNVFAVLSPAKWQELIGKFTGK' A
#
# COMPACT_ATOMS: atom_id res chain seq x y z
N MET A 1 16.03 19.51 -26.90
CA MET A 1 15.03 18.60 -26.32
C MET A 1 13.70 19.30 -26.47
N ASP A 2 12.93 18.93 -27.49
CA ASP A 2 11.72 19.67 -27.88
C ASP A 2 10.68 19.63 -26.76
N LYS A 3 10.05 20.78 -26.49
CA LYS A 3 9.02 20.97 -25.45
C LYS A 3 7.90 19.94 -25.53
N ASP A 4 7.61 19.47 -26.72
CA ASP A 4 6.58 18.47 -27.01
C ASP A 4 6.93 17.11 -26.37
N ASN A 5 8.18 16.66 -26.50
CA ASN A 5 8.65 15.42 -25.91
C ASN A 5 8.60 15.45 -24.36
N LEU A 6 8.90 16.60 -23.76
CA LEU A 6 8.83 16.77 -22.30
C LEU A 6 7.38 16.70 -21.78
N SER A 7 6.43 17.24 -22.54
CA SER A 7 5.00 17.17 -22.22
C SER A 7 4.44 15.75 -22.36
N TYR A 8 4.89 14.99 -23.37
CA TYR A 8 4.53 13.58 -23.54
C TYR A 8 5.06 12.69 -22.41
N VAL A 9 6.34 12.86 -22.03
CA VAL A 9 6.94 12.10 -20.92
C VAL A 9 6.26 12.46 -19.59
N GLY A 10 5.98 13.74 -19.34
CA GLY A 10 5.25 14.17 -18.14
C GLY A 10 3.85 13.59 -18.05
N LYS A 11 3.10 13.54 -19.16
CA LYS A 11 1.74 12.99 -19.20
C LYS A 11 1.72 11.47 -18.95
N ASN A 12 2.69 10.73 -19.50
CA ASN A 12 2.82 9.30 -19.23
C ASN A 12 3.25 9.02 -17.78
N LEU A 13 4.13 9.85 -17.19
CA LEU A 13 4.52 9.73 -15.79
C LEU A 13 3.35 9.96 -14.84
N ILE A 14 2.45 10.90 -15.14
CA ILE A 14 1.24 11.12 -14.35
C ILE A 14 0.33 9.90 -14.38
N LEU A 15 0.15 9.28 -15.55
CA LEU A 15 -0.66 8.07 -15.66
C LEU A 15 -0.07 6.93 -14.84
N VAL A 16 1.25 6.72 -14.90
CA VAL A 16 1.97 5.74 -14.07
C VAL A 16 1.80 6.05 -12.59
N ALA A 17 1.92 7.31 -12.17
CA ALA A 17 1.73 7.72 -10.78
C ALA A 17 0.29 7.48 -10.30
N VAL A 18 -0.71 7.75 -11.12
CA VAL A 18 -2.12 7.48 -10.81
C VAL A 18 -2.36 5.98 -10.65
N VAL A 19 -1.84 5.16 -11.57
CA VAL A 19 -1.96 3.69 -11.48
C VAL A 19 -1.28 3.16 -10.22
N LEU A 20 -0.09 3.65 -9.88
CA LEU A 20 0.61 3.30 -8.65
C LEU A 20 -0.19 3.69 -7.40
N LEU A 21 -0.78 4.89 -7.39
CA LEU A 21 -1.60 5.35 -6.28
C LEU A 21 -2.83 4.47 -6.10
N ILE A 22 -3.52 4.11 -7.19
CA ILE A 22 -4.64 3.17 -7.14
C ILE A 22 -4.20 1.80 -6.61
N ALA A 23 -3.05 1.29 -7.08
CA ALA A 23 -2.51 0.01 -6.61
C ALA A 23 -2.22 0.03 -5.10
N ILE A 24 -1.65 1.12 -4.58
CA ILE A 24 -1.40 1.31 -3.14
C ILE A 24 -2.73 1.33 -2.36
N LEU A 25 -3.75 2.04 -2.86
CA LEU A 25 -5.05 2.09 -2.21
C LEU A 25 -5.71 0.70 -2.15
N VAL A 26 -5.71 -0.03 -3.27
CA VAL A 26 -6.25 -1.40 -3.33
C VAL A 26 -5.47 -2.31 -2.39
N PHE A 27 -4.15 -2.18 -2.31
CA PHE A 27 -3.31 -2.94 -1.40
C PHE A 27 -3.65 -2.67 0.08
N ILE A 28 -3.78 -1.40 0.46
CA ILE A 28 -4.17 -1.00 1.82
C ILE A 28 -5.54 -1.57 2.19
N LEU A 29 -6.53 -1.45 1.29
CA LEU A 29 -7.86 -2.01 1.52
C LEU A 29 -7.83 -3.53 1.62
N GLY A 30 -7.06 -4.20 0.76
CA GLY A 30 -6.85 -5.64 0.80
C GLY A 30 -6.25 -6.10 2.14
N LEU A 31 -5.26 -5.37 2.66
CA LEU A 31 -4.69 -5.63 3.98
C LEU A 31 -5.70 -5.43 5.11
N MET A 32 -6.50 -4.36 5.07
CA MET A 32 -7.53 -4.10 6.08
C MET A 32 -8.57 -5.23 6.11
N VAL A 33 -9.05 -5.66 4.95
CA VAL A 33 -10.02 -6.76 4.82
C VAL A 33 -9.39 -8.08 5.25
N GLY A 34 -8.18 -8.38 4.78
CA GLY A 34 -7.47 -9.61 5.14
C GLY A 34 -7.15 -9.71 6.62
N TYR A 35 -6.77 -8.60 7.26
CA TYR A 35 -6.41 -8.57 8.68
C TYR A 35 -7.63 -8.59 9.60
N GLY A 36 -8.65 -7.75 9.35
CA GLY A 36 -9.74 -7.56 10.31
C GLY A 36 -11.11 -8.11 9.92
N VAL A 37 -11.36 -8.46 8.65
CA VAL A 37 -12.63 -9.10 8.25
C VAL A 37 -12.46 -10.60 8.09
N ILE A 38 -11.39 -11.03 7.41
CA ILE A 38 -11.08 -12.45 7.21
C ILE A 38 -10.23 -12.97 8.38
N GLY A 39 -9.26 -12.18 8.82
CA GLY A 39 -8.46 -12.47 10.00
C GLY A 39 -9.16 -12.05 11.30
N ASP A 40 -8.61 -12.50 12.42
CA ASP A 40 -9.09 -12.22 13.78
C ASP A 40 -8.45 -10.93 14.34
N GLY A 41 -8.21 -9.94 13.49
CA GLY A 41 -7.61 -8.68 13.89
C GLY A 41 -8.63 -7.77 14.57
N ASP A 42 -8.38 -7.40 15.83
CA ASP A 42 -9.28 -6.56 16.65
C ASP A 42 -9.75 -5.27 15.96
N ASN A 43 -8.90 -4.66 15.14
CA ASN A 43 -9.22 -3.43 14.43
C ASN A 43 -8.56 -3.42 13.04
N VAL A 44 -9.36 -3.20 11.98
CA VAL A 44 -8.88 -3.14 10.59
C VAL A 44 -7.75 -2.14 10.36
N PHE A 45 -7.70 -1.04 11.10
CA PHE A 45 -6.65 -0.02 10.99
C PHE A 45 -5.36 -0.41 11.70
N ALA A 46 -5.39 -1.42 12.58
CA ALA A 46 -4.20 -1.87 13.31
C ALA A 46 -3.14 -2.42 12.35
N VAL A 47 -3.53 -2.99 11.20
CA VAL A 47 -2.58 -3.44 10.16
C VAL A 47 -1.74 -2.30 9.56
N LEU A 48 -2.13 -1.04 9.74
CA LEU A 48 -1.35 0.12 9.29
C LEU A 48 -0.31 0.59 10.32
N SER A 49 -0.36 0.07 11.55
CA SER A 49 0.52 0.45 12.64
C SER A 49 1.88 -0.27 12.54
N PRO A 50 3.02 0.46 12.59
CA PRO A 50 4.34 -0.18 12.65
C PRO A 50 4.48 -1.14 13.84
N ALA A 51 3.84 -0.85 14.98
CA ALA A 51 3.91 -1.71 16.16
C ALA A 51 3.26 -3.08 15.92
N LYS A 52 2.18 -3.14 15.13
CA LYS A 52 1.56 -4.42 14.77
C LYS A 52 2.44 -5.25 13.86
N TRP A 53 3.16 -4.61 12.93
CA TRP A 53 4.15 -5.30 12.11
C TRP A 53 5.30 -5.86 12.96
N GLN A 54 5.77 -5.13 13.98
CA GLN A 54 6.77 -5.65 14.92
C GLN A 54 6.25 -6.85 15.71
N GLU A 55 5.00 -6.81 16.20
CA GLU A 55 4.39 -7.95 16.88
C GLU A 55 4.22 -9.17 15.96
N LEU A 56 3.74 -8.95 14.73
CA LEU A 56 3.59 -10.02 13.74
C LEU A 56 4.93 -10.68 13.43
N ILE A 57 5.97 -9.90 13.19
CA ILE A 57 7.34 -10.41 12.97
C ILE A 57 7.87 -11.09 14.24
N GLY A 58 7.57 -10.56 15.42
CA GLY A 58 7.90 -11.17 16.71
C GLY A 58 7.40 -12.61 16.83
N LYS A 59 6.12 -12.84 16.48
CA LYS A 59 5.49 -14.17 16.49
C LYS A 59 6.24 -15.20 15.64
N PHE A 60 6.85 -14.80 14.52
CA PHE A 60 7.66 -15.69 13.68
C PHE A 60 9.10 -15.84 14.13
N THR A 61 9.63 -14.85 14.86
CA THR A 61 11.03 -14.81 15.31
C THR A 61 11.22 -15.26 16.76
N GLY A 62 10.13 -15.63 17.45
CA GLY A 62 10.16 -16.05 18.85
C GLY A 62 10.42 -14.91 19.84
N LYS A 63 10.17 -13.67 19.42
CA LYS A 63 10.27 -12.45 20.24
C LYS A 63 8.89 -11.93 20.63
#